data_AF-A0ABD5TNA6-F1
#
_entry.id   AF-A0ABD5TNA6-F1
#
_cell.length_a   1.000
_cell.length_b   1.000
_cell.length_c   1.000
_cell.angle_alpha   90.00
_cell.angle_beta   90.00
_cell.angle_gamma   90.00
#
_symmetry.space_group_name_H-M   'P 1'
#
loop_
_entity.id
_entity.type
_entity.pdbx_description
1 polymer ?
#
loop_
_entity_poly.entity_id
_entity_poly.type
_entity_poly.pdbx_seq_one_letter_code
_entity_poly.pdbx_strand_id
1 'polypeptide(L)'
;MTEQKFTSEFAEGGNLLERAGASEMFVEFVRRYPESNVASQVRFWIKSGQLADDNAEAGRPHSSGYFFDMLWDGNYEEAYQNADLENRRRLDDVL
;
A
#
# COMPACT_ATOMS: atom_id res chain seq x y z
N MET A 1 25.38 2.00 -0.63
CA MET A 1 24.78 1.29 0.53
C MET A 1 23.32 1.70 0.69
N THR A 2 22.51 1.65 -0.37
CA THR A 2 21.18 2.30 -0.38
C THR A 2 20.04 1.31 -0.65
N GLU A 3 20.29 0.27 -1.47
CA GLU A 3 19.27 -0.75 -1.79
C GLU A 3 18.91 -1.65 -0.60
N GLN A 4 19.89 -2.07 0.23
CA GLN A 4 19.61 -2.98 1.35
C GLN A 4 18.74 -2.37 2.46
N LYS A 5 18.76 -1.04 2.66
CA LYS A 5 17.87 -0.37 3.63
C LYS A 5 16.44 -0.25 3.11
N PHE A 6 16.26 -0.09 1.79
CA PHE A 6 14.94 -0.02 1.17
C PHE A 6 14.21 -1.36 1.23
N THR A 7 14.94 -2.47 1.07
CA THR A 7 14.34 -3.81 1.13
C THR A 7 13.87 -4.19 2.53
N SER A 8 14.54 -3.72 3.60
CA SER A 8 14.11 -4.03 4.98
C SER A 8 12.88 -3.22 5.43
N GLU A 9 12.82 -1.91 5.10
CA GLU A 9 11.66 -1.07 5.45
C GLU A 9 10.36 -1.55 4.78
N PHE A 10 10.45 -2.07 3.55
CA PHE A 10 9.28 -2.59 2.82
C PHE A 10 8.92 -4.04 3.17
N ALA A 11 9.90 -4.87 3.54
CA ALA A 11 9.61 -6.21 4.07
C ALA A 11 8.84 -6.12 5.41
N GLU A 12 9.26 -5.21 6.29
CA GLU A 12 8.51 -4.90 7.52
C GLU A 12 7.17 -4.22 7.22
N GLY A 13 7.14 -3.26 6.28
CA GLY A 13 5.91 -2.58 5.86
C GLY A 13 4.85 -3.49 5.26
N GLY A 14 5.24 -4.51 4.47
CA GLY A 14 4.30 -5.50 3.92
C GLY A 14 3.61 -6.32 5.01
N ASN A 15 4.37 -6.79 6.01
CA ASN A 15 3.81 -7.53 7.14
C ASN A 15 2.88 -6.66 8.00
N LEU A 16 3.17 -5.37 8.14
CA LEU A 16 2.31 -4.42 8.85
C LEU A 16 0.99 -4.17 8.09
N LEU A 17 1.04 -4.07 6.76
CA LEU A 17 -0.14 -3.91 5.92
C LEU A 17 -1.06 -5.13 5.99
N GLU A 18 -0.51 -6.34 5.88
CA GLU A 18 -1.27 -7.59 5.99
C GLU A 18 -1.96 -7.68 7.36
N ARG A 19 -1.24 -7.36 8.45
CA ARG A 19 -1.82 -7.33 9.81
C ARG A 19 -2.87 -6.24 10.00
N ALA A 20 -2.78 -5.15 9.26
CA ALA A 20 -3.80 -4.11 9.23
C ALA A 20 -5.02 -4.45 8.36
N GLY A 21 -5.02 -5.62 7.73
CA GLY A 21 -6.12 -6.09 6.90
C GLY A 21 -6.10 -5.53 5.48
N ALA A 22 -4.94 -5.08 4.99
CA ALA A 22 -4.78 -4.76 3.59
C ALA A 22 -4.86 -6.04 2.74
N SER A 23 -5.47 -5.95 1.57
CA SER A 23 -5.52 -7.04 0.60
C SER A 23 -4.12 -7.42 0.09
N GLU A 24 -3.94 -8.67 -0.31
CA GLU A 24 -2.70 -9.15 -0.94
C GLU A 24 -2.33 -8.31 -2.18
N MET A 25 -3.32 -7.91 -2.97
CA MET A 25 -3.14 -7.04 -4.13
C MET A 25 -2.58 -5.67 -3.75
N PHE A 26 -3.08 -5.08 -2.66
CA PHE A 26 -2.55 -3.81 -2.16
C PHE A 26 -1.08 -3.94 -1.74
N VAL A 27 -0.76 -5.02 -1.02
CA VAL A 27 0.61 -5.31 -0.57
C VAL A 27 1.54 -5.48 -1.77
N GLU A 28 1.12 -6.24 -2.79
CA GLU A 28 1.90 -6.47 -3.99
C GLU A 28 2.09 -5.18 -4.81
N PHE A 29 1.04 -4.36 -4.94
CA PHE A 29 1.12 -3.05 -5.59
C PHE A 29 2.18 -2.17 -4.93
N VAL A 30 2.18 -2.08 -3.60
CA VAL A 30 3.14 -1.28 -2.84
C VAL A 30 4.57 -1.82 -2.98
N ARG A 31 4.74 -3.14 -3.00
CA ARG A 31 6.06 -3.79 -3.20
C ARG A 31 6.60 -3.55 -4.59
N ARG A 32 5.76 -3.65 -5.62
CA ARG A 32 6.16 -3.56 -7.03
C ARG A 32 6.36 -2.12 -7.52
N TYR A 33 5.65 -1.15 -6.92
CA TYR A 33 5.75 0.28 -7.25
C TYR A 33 6.09 1.12 -6.02
N PRO A 34 7.30 0.99 -5.46
CA PRO A 34 7.71 1.75 -4.29
C PRO A 34 7.73 3.26 -4.56
N GLU A 35 7.89 3.72 -5.79
CA GLU A 35 7.84 5.14 -6.15
C GLU A 35 6.42 5.72 -6.28
N SER A 36 5.38 4.89 -6.21
CA SER A 36 3.99 5.34 -6.34
C SER A 36 3.54 6.27 -5.19
N ASN A 37 2.49 7.05 -5.43
CA ASN A 37 1.84 7.85 -4.39
C ASN A 37 1.24 6.95 -3.29
N VAL A 38 0.75 5.76 -3.65
CA VAL A 38 0.26 4.74 -2.71
C VAL A 38 1.38 4.31 -1.76
N ALA A 39 2.52 3.90 -2.30
CA ALA A 39 3.68 3.50 -1.49
C ALA A 39 4.23 4.67 -0.65
N SER A 40 4.17 5.90 -1.19
CA SER A 40 4.56 7.10 -0.44
C SER A 40 3.65 7.36 0.77
N GLN A 41 2.34 7.13 0.61
CA GLN A 41 1.37 7.24 1.71
C GLN A 41 1.63 6.18 2.79
N VAL A 42 1.89 4.93 2.39
CA VAL A 42 2.23 3.84 3.34
C VAL A 42 3.50 4.18 4.11
N ARG A 43 4.55 4.65 3.43
CA ARG A 43 5.79 5.10 4.11
C ARG A 43 5.53 6.24 5.08
N PHE A 44 4.64 7.16 4.74
CA PHE A 44 4.25 8.23 5.65
C PHE A 44 3.61 7.66 6.91
N TRP A 45 2.69 6.71 6.79
CA TRP A 45 2.05 6.06 7.94
C TRP A 45 3.02 5.32 8.84
N ILE A 46 3.98 4.61 8.26
CA ILE A 46 5.03 3.93 9.02
C ILE A 46 5.87 4.96 9.79
N LYS A 47 6.32 6.02 9.12
CA LYS A 47 7.16 7.06 9.73
C LYS A 47 6.43 7.91 10.77
N SER A 48 5.13 8.12 10.60
CA SER A 48 4.29 8.87 11.54
C SER A 48 3.76 8.01 12.70
N GLY A 49 4.01 6.69 12.68
CA GLY A 49 3.50 5.75 13.67
C GLY A 49 2.01 5.46 13.53
N GLN A 50 1.37 5.82 12.42
CA GLN A 50 -0.02 5.47 12.13
C GLN A 50 -0.17 4.02 11.67
N LEU A 51 0.92 3.42 11.17
CA LEU A 51 1.02 2.00 10.87
C LEU A 51 2.28 1.44 11.53
N ALA A 52 2.12 0.83 12.70
CA ALA A 52 3.17 0.28 13.55
C ALA A 52 2.70 -1.03 14.20
N ASP A 53 3.62 -1.81 14.77
CA ASP A 53 3.30 -3.13 15.34
C ASP A 53 2.21 -3.12 16.42
N ASP A 54 2.13 -2.03 17.20
CA ASP A 54 1.22 -1.85 18.32
C ASP A 54 -0.18 -1.35 17.90
N ASN A 55 -0.34 -0.85 16.67
CA ASN A 55 -1.61 -0.35 16.15
C ASN A 55 -2.01 -0.90 14.77
N ALA A 56 -1.23 -1.80 14.17
CA ALA A 56 -1.55 -2.39 12.87
C ALA A 56 -2.95 -3.03 12.87
N GLU A 57 -3.30 -3.77 13.91
CA GLU A 57 -4.62 -4.42 14.03
C GLU A 57 -5.79 -3.44 14.24
N ALA A 58 -5.51 -2.15 14.48
CA ALA A 58 -6.55 -1.11 14.54
C ALA A 58 -7.16 -0.80 13.15
N GLY A 59 -6.58 -1.37 12.08
CA GLY A 59 -7.06 -1.29 10.72
C GLY A 59 -6.41 -0.18 9.91
N ARG A 60 -7.01 0.12 8.76
CA ARG A 60 -6.50 1.09 7.79
C ARG A 60 -6.43 2.50 8.38
N PRO A 61 -5.26 3.17 8.38
CA PRO A 61 -5.19 4.60 8.67
C PRO A 61 -5.98 5.41 7.64
N HIS A 62 -6.43 6.62 7.95
CA HIS A 62 -7.18 7.43 6.99
C HIS A 62 -6.36 7.69 5.71
N SER A 63 -6.87 7.17 4.60
CA SER A 63 -6.37 7.41 3.26
C SER A 63 -7.02 8.67 2.68
N SER A 64 -6.42 9.23 1.63
CA SER A 64 -6.91 10.45 1.00
C SER A 64 -7.73 10.22 -0.27
N GLY A 65 -8.10 8.97 -0.62
CA GLY A 65 -8.82 8.75 -1.87
C GLY A 65 -9.42 7.38 -2.12
N TYR A 66 -10.51 7.37 -2.89
CA TYR A 66 -11.33 6.20 -3.21
C TYR A 66 -10.54 5.04 -3.86
N PHE A 67 -9.66 5.35 -4.80
CA PHE A 67 -8.77 4.36 -5.43
C PHE A 67 -7.97 3.57 -4.39
N PHE A 68 -7.38 4.28 -3.42
CA PHE A 68 -6.58 3.67 -2.38
C PHE A 68 -7.44 2.77 -1.49
N ASP A 69 -8.59 3.26 -1.07
CA ASP A 69 -9.52 2.52 -0.21
C ASP A 69 -9.96 1.21 -0.86
N MET A 70 -10.37 1.26 -2.14
CA MET A 70 -10.80 0.07 -2.88
C MET A 70 -9.65 -0.91 -3.11
N LEU A 71 -8.44 -0.41 -3.40
CA LEU A 71 -7.27 -1.28 -3.55
C LEU A 71 -6.94 -1.96 -2.21
N TRP A 72 -6.98 -1.23 -1.10
CA TRP A 72 -6.78 -1.78 0.25
C TRP A 72 -7.78 -2.89 0.54
N ASP A 73 -9.06 -2.68 0.24
CA ASP A 73 -10.14 -3.64 0.49
C ASP A 73 -10.12 -4.83 -0.51
N GLY A 74 -9.25 -4.78 -1.53
CA GLY A 74 -9.14 -5.81 -2.57
C GLY A 74 -10.23 -5.71 -3.65
N ASN A 75 -10.98 -4.62 -3.68
CA ASN A 75 -11.98 -4.34 -4.72
C ASN A 75 -11.30 -3.76 -5.97
N TYR A 76 -10.63 -4.64 -6.72
CA TYR A 76 -9.91 -4.28 -7.95
C TYR A 76 -10.77 -3.53 -8.96
N GLU A 77 -12.00 -4.00 -9.20
CA GLU A 77 -12.84 -3.46 -10.26
C GLU A 77 -13.16 -1.99 -9.99
N GLU A 78 -13.54 -1.65 -8.76
CA GLU A 78 -13.79 -0.27 -8.37
C GLU A 78 -12.51 0.56 -8.27
N ALA A 79 -11.40 -0.03 -7.80
CA ALA A 79 -10.11 0.64 -7.81
C ALA A 79 -9.71 1.03 -9.25
N TYR A 80 -9.81 0.11 -10.21
CA TYR A 80 -9.45 0.33 -11.61
C TYR A 80 -10.33 1.40 -12.27
N GLN A 81 -11.66 1.35 -12.04
CA GLN A 81 -12.59 2.34 -12.58
C GLN A 81 -12.26 3.77 -12.11
N ASN A 82 -11.81 3.92 -10.86
CA ASN A 82 -11.51 5.21 -10.24
C ASN A 82 -10.02 5.61 -10.29
N ALA A 83 -9.15 4.72 -10.77
CA ALA A 83 -7.74 5.01 -10.95
C ALA A 83 -7.49 5.97 -12.13
N ASP A 84 -6.48 6.83 -11.96
CA ASP A 84 -5.88 7.55 -13.08
C ASP A 84 -5.14 6.58 -14.04
N LEU A 85 -4.72 7.09 -15.21
CA LEU A 85 -4.09 6.27 -16.25
C LEU A 85 -2.80 5.57 -15.78
N GLU A 86 -2.03 6.20 -14.89
CA GLU A 86 -0.78 5.65 -14.39
C GLU A 86 -1.05 4.49 -13.43
N ASN A 87 -1.98 4.69 -12.50
CA ASN A 87 -2.41 3.67 -11.56
C ASN A 87 -3.13 2.49 -12.23
N ARG A 88 -3.90 2.72 -13.31
CA ARG A 88 -4.47 1.62 -14.12
C ARG A 88 -3.40 0.74 -14.73
N ARG A 89 -2.37 1.32 -15.34
CA ARG A 89 -1.24 0.57 -15.92
C ARG A 89 -0.52 -0.28 -14.88
N ARG A 90 -0.29 0.30 -13.69
CA ARG A 90 0.31 -0.43 -12.56
C ARG A 90 -0.56 -1.56 -12.06
N LEU A 91 -1.88 -1.38 -12.03
CA LEU A 91 -2.81 -2.46 -11.67
C LEU A 91 -2.80 -3.59 -12.71
N ASP A 92 -2.79 -3.26 -14.01
CA ASP A 92 -2.74 -4.26 -15.09
C ASP A 92 -1.49 -5.14 -15.02
N ASP A 93 -0.37 -4.63 -14.52
CA ASP A 93 0.88 -5.37 -14.32
C ASP A 93 0.88 -6.26 -13.06
N VAL A 94 0.07 -5.94 -12.04
CA VAL A 94 -0.01 -6.67 -10.76
C VAL A 94 -0.98 -7.85 -10.83
N LEU A 95 -1.93 -7.81 -11.76
CA LEU A 95 -2.82 -8.93 -12.12
C LEU A 95 -2.10 -10.02 -12.92
#